data_AF-A0A6L5ZKT8-F1
#
_entry.id   AF-A0A6L5ZKT8-F1
#
_cell.length_a   1.000
_cell.length_b   1.000
_cell.length_c   1.000
_cell.angle_alpha   90.00
_cell.angle_beta   90.00
_cell.angle_gamma   90.00
#
_symmetry.space_group_name_H-M   'P 1'
#
loop_
_entity.id
_entity.type
_entity.pdbx_description
1 polymer ?
#
loop_
_entity_poly.entity_id
_entity_poly.type
_entity_poly.pdbx_seq_one_letter_code
_entity_poly.pdbx_strand_id
1 'polypeptide(L)'
;MARQAPVRDVAPTVQRLRLRYAKRGRLRFSSHRDFQRALERALRRAEIPMAFSAGFSPHPKVSYANSAPTGVASEAEYVEIGVTERCDPGAVRAALDEALPPGLDIVEVVEAHTPDFVQRLEASIWQIELPGLGVTEVEVAAQKLMGQGEVTVERL
;
A
#
# COMPACT_ATOMS: atom_id res chain seq x y z
N MET A 1 21.92 -37.39 3.72
CA MET A 1 21.93 -36.68 2.42
C MET A 1 20.78 -35.68 2.41
N ALA A 2 21.07 -34.38 2.30
CA ALA A 2 20.04 -33.35 2.22
C ALA A 2 19.30 -33.50 0.88
N ARG A 3 17.98 -33.66 0.91
CA ARG A 3 17.14 -33.65 -0.29
C ARG A 3 17.29 -32.30 -0.98
N GLN A 4 17.88 -32.29 -2.16
CA GLN A 4 17.94 -31.11 -3.02
C GLN A 4 16.50 -30.69 -3.33
N ALA A 5 16.17 -29.43 -3.03
CA ALA A 5 14.85 -28.90 -3.34
C ALA A 5 14.62 -29.00 -4.87
N PRO A 6 13.41 -29.37 -5.33
CA PRO A 6 13.13 -29.48 -6.75
C PRO A 6 13.38 -28.12 -7.41
N VAL A 7 14.22 -28.11 -8.45
CA VAL A 7 14.43 -26.93 -9.30
C VAL A 7 13.12 -26.67 -10.02
N ARG A 8 12.38 -25.65 -9.59
CA ARG A 8 11.19 -25.16 -10.30
C ARG A 8 11.61 -24.01 -11.18
N ASP A 9 11.24 -24.07 -12.45
CA ASP A 9 11.45 -22.99 -13.41
C ASP A 9 10.48 -21.85 -13.09
N VAL A 10 10.95 -20.89 -12.29
CA VAL A 10 10.19 -19.68 -11.96
C VAL A 10 10.75 -18.56 -12.80
N ALA A 11 9.90 -18.00 -13.67
CA ALA A 11 10.28 -16.87 -14.51
C ALA A 11 10.87 -15.73 -13.66
N PRO A 12 12.02 -15.15 -14.06
CA PRO A 12 12.71 -14.14 -13.28
C PRO A 12 11.87 -12.87 -13.18
N THR A 13 12.10 -12.09 -12.12
CA THR A 13 11.56 -10.73 -12.04
C THR A 13 12.38 -9.83 -12.95
N VAL A 14 11.79 -9.34 -14.03
CA VAL A 14 12.48 -8.50 -15.03
C VAL A 14 12.25 -7.01 -14.81
N GLN A 15 11.19 -6.66 -14.08
CA GLN A 15 10.81 -5.29 -13.74
C GLN A 15 10.11 -5.29 -12.37
N ARG A 16 10.31 -4.20 -11.61
CA ARG A 16 9.58 -3.91 -10.39
C ARG A 16 8.76 -2.65 -10.60
N LEU A 17 7.49 -2.68 -10.20
CA LEU A 17 6.59 -1.54 -10.28
C LEU A 17 6.18 -1.12 -8.87
N ARG A 18 6.26 0.18 -8.59
CA ARG A 18 5.74 0.79 -7.36
C ARG A 18 4.41 1.43 -7.65
N LEU A 19 3.42 1.08 -6.87
CA LEU A 19 2.07 1.59 -6.96
C LEU A 19 1.84 2.51 -5.76
N ARG A 20 1.28 3.68 -6.03
CA ARG A 20 0.66 4.53 -5.01
C ARG A 20 -0.85 4.38 -5.12
N TYR A 21 -1.49 4.03 -4.02
CA TYR A 21 -2.93 3.86 -3.96
C TYR A 21 -3.53 4.71 -2.84
N ALA A 22 -4.81 5.01 -3.01
CA ALA A 22 -5.62 5.69 -2.01
C ALA A 22 -6.70 4.76 -1.47
N LYS A 23 -7.03 4.95 -0.20
CA LYS A 23 -8.06 4.21 0.54
C LYS A 23 -9.04 5.21 1.13
N ARG A 24 -10.21 5.35 0.53
CA ARG A 24 -11.18 6.42 0.82
C ARG A 24 -12.57 5.89 1.16
N GLY A 25 -13.45 6.79 1.62
CA GLY A 25 -14.85 6.49 1.89
C GLY A 25 -15.02 5.31 2.84
N ARG A 26 -15.91 4.36 2.48
CA ARG A 26 -16.19 3.17 3.30
C ARG A 26 -14.99 2.22 3.39
N LEU A 27 -14.09 2.25 2.40
CA LEU A 27 -12.94 1.34 2.35
C LEU A 27 -11.86 1.73 3.36
N ARG A 28 -11.92 2.92 3.97
CA ARG A 28 -11.04 3.27 5.11
C ARG A 28 -11.16 2.29 6.30
N PHE A 29 -12.30 1.61 6.41
CA PHE A 29 -12.55 0.61 7.45
C PHE A 29 -12.07 -0.80 7.07
N SER A 30 -11.51 -1.00 5.87
CA SER A 30 -10.89 -2.28 5.50
C SER A 30 -9.54 -2.42 6.20
N SER A 31 -9.25 -3.61 6.72
CA SER A 31 -7.94 -3.93 7.28
C SER A 31 -6.88 -4.02 6.18
N HIS A 32 -5.60 -4.03 6.59
CA HIS A 32 -4.50 -4.28 5.65
C HIS A 32 -4.68 -5.59 4.88
N ARG A 33 -5.15 -6.65 5.56
CA ARG A 33 -5.37 -7.97 4.95
C ARG A 33 -6.49 -7.97 3.92
N ASP A 34 -7.53 -7.16 4.14
CA ASP A 34 -8.62 -7.01 3.17
C ASP A 34 -8.11 -6.36 1.88
N PHE A 35 -7.27 -5.32 2.02
CA PHE A 35 -6.58 -4.71 0.88
C PHE A 35 -5.69 -5.72 0.15
N GLN A 36 -4.83 -6.47 0.85
CA GLN A 36 -3.97 -7.49 0.24
C GLN A 36 -4.78 -8.48 -0.62
N ARG A 37 -5.91 -8.97 -0.09
CA ARG A 37 -6.80 -9.89 -0.81
C ARG A 37 -7.46 -9.23 -2.02
N ALA A 38 -7.88 -7.96 -1.90
CA ALA A 38 -8.44 -7.21 -3.01
C ALA A 38 -7.40 -6.99 -4.12
N LEU A 39 -6.18 -6.59 -3.75
CA LEU A 39 -5.07 -6.39 -4.67
C LEU A 39 -4.69 -7.69 -5.39
N GLU A 40 -4.54 -8.80 -4.68
CA GLU A 40 -4.27 -10.10 -5.32
C GLU A 40 -5.35 -10.53 -6.31
N ARG A 41 -6.62 -10.23 -6.02
CA ARG A 41 -7.73 -10.49 -6.96
C ARG A 41 -7.68 -9.55 -8.16
N ALA A 42 -7.36 -8.28 -7.95
CA ALA A 42 -7.21 -7.29 -9.02
C ALA A 42 -6.04 -7.65 -9.94
N LEU A 43 -4.87 -8.01 -9.39
CA LEU A 43 -3.70 -8.49 -10.15
C LEU A 43 -4.06 -9.67 -11.05
N ARG A 44 -4.83 -10.64 -10.53
CA ARG A 44 -5.31 -11.79 -11.32
C ARG A 44 -6.33 -11.38 -12.39
N ARG A 45 -7.28 -10.50 -12.07
CA ARG A 45 -8.33 -10.05 -13.01
C ARG A 45 -7.75 -9.22 -14.16
N ALA A 46 -6.76 -8.39 -13.86
CA ALA A 46 -6.05 -7.56 -14.83
C ALA A 46 -4.94 -8.32 -15.57
N GLU A 47 -4.81 -9.63 -15.34
CA GLU A 47 -3.82 -10.50 -16.00
C GLU A 47 -2.38 -9.98 -15.89
N ILE A 48 -2.03 -9.35 -14.76
CA ILE A 48 -0.69 -8.83 -14.55
C ILE A 48 0.30 -10.00 -14.49
N PRO A 49 1.40 -9.98 -15.29
CA PRO A 49 2.36 -11.08 -15.38
C PRO A 49 3.26 -11.12 -14.14
N MET A 50 2.68 -11.52 -13.00
CA MET A 50 3.34 -11.50 -11.70
C MET A 50 4.49 -12.50 -11.62
N ALA A 51 5.62 -12.06 -11.09
CA ALA A 51 6.70 -12.95 -10.68
C ALA A 51 6.36 -13.61 -9.35
N PHE A 52 6.84 -14.85 -9.15
CA PHE A 52 6.57 -15.65 -7.96
C PHE A 52 7.85 -15.96 -7.17
N SER A 53 7.71 -16.28 -5.89
CA SER A 53 8.80 -16.77 -5.06
C SER A 53 9.20 -18.22 -5.44
N ALA A 54 10.48 -18.55 -5.24
CA ALA A 54 11.05 -19.86 -5.58
C ALA A 54 10.88 -20.92 -4.46
N GLY A 55 10.05 -20.66 -3.45
CA GLY A 55 9.84 -21.55 -2.31
C GLY A 55 8.89 -22.73 -2.60
N PHE A 56 8.69 -23.61 -1.61
CA PHE A 56 7.77 -24.75 -1.72
C PHE A 56 6.31 -24.35 -2.01
N SER A 57 5.91 -23.18 -1.52
CA SER A 57 4.64 -22.51 -1.80
C SER A 57 4.89 -21.17 -2.50
N PRO A 58 4.97 -21.16 -3.85
CA PRO A 58 5.14 -19.94 -4.62
C PRO A 58 4.01 -18.96 -4.33
N HIS A 59 4.37 -17.75 -3.97
CA HIS A 59 3.45 -16.63 -3.78
C HIS A 59 3.88 -15.48 -4.69
N PRO A 60 2.93 -14.65 -5.15
CA PRO A 60 3.25 -13.49 -5.97
C PRO A 60 4.20 -12.58 -5.20
N LYS A 61 5.21 -12.05 -5.89
CA LYS A 61 6.17 -11.12 -5.31
C LYS A 61 5.53 -9.75 -5.14
N VAL A 62 4.98 -9.53 -3.96
CA VAL A 62 4.41 -8.26 -3.53
C VAL A 62 5.09 -7.84 -2.23
N SER A 63 5.53 -6.58 -2.16
CA SER A 63 6.11 -5.98 -0.95
C SER A 63 5.24 -4.79 -0.53
N TYR A 64 4.75 -4.82 0.69
CA TYR A 64 3.93 -3.76 1.27
C TYR A 64 4.79 -2.91 2.19
N ALA A 65 4.70 -1.59 2.10
CA ALA A 65 5.52 -0.70 2.93
C ALA A 65 4.79 -0.25 4.19
N ASN A 66 3.63 0.37 4.03
CA ASN A 66 2.82 0.92 5.11
C ASN A 66 1.35 0.55 4.95
N SER A 67 0.60 0.82 6.01
CA SER A 67 -0.86 0.78 6.00
C SER A 67 -1.39 1.71 7.08
N ALA A 68 -2.21 2.68 6.68
CA ALA A 68 -2.97 3.49 7.61
C ALA A 68 -3.86 2.59 8.50
N PRO A 69 -4.02 2.95 9.78
CA PRO A 69 -4.90 2.25 10.70
C PRO A 69 -6.32 2.11 10.15
N THR A 70 -7.03 1.08 10.62
CA THR A 70 -8.45 0.91 10.30
C THR A 70 -9.23 2.14 10.78
N GLY A 71 -10.08 2.68 9.90
CA GLY A 71 -10.86 3.89 10.15
C GLY A 71 -10.20 5.17 9.63
N VAL A 72 -8.91 5.12 9.27
CA VAL A 72 -8.18 6.25 8.68
C VAL A 72 -8.18 6.14 7.16
N ALA A 73 -8.58 7.22 6.48
CA ALA A 73 -8.45 7.34 5.03
C ALA A 73 -7.00 7.70 4.68
N SER A 74 -6.52 7.24 3.54
CA SER A 74 -5.14 7.47 3.11
C SER A 74 -5.10 7.84 1.63
N GLU A 75 -4.30 8.86 1.31
CA GLU A 75 -4.08 9.36 -0.06
C GLU A 75 -2.80 8.78 -0.68
N ALA A 76 -1.95 8.14 0.13
CA ALA A 76 -0.62 7.70 -0.26
C ALA A 76 -0.18 6.49 0.54
N GLU A 77 -0.72 5.33 0.17
CA GLU A 77 -0.15 4.04 0.54
C GLU A 77 0.64 3.46 -0.61
N TYR A 78 1.64 2.64 -0.30
CA TYR A 78 2.55 2.11 -1.32
C TYR A 78 2.68 0.60 -1.27
N VAL A 79 2.73 0.01 -2.46
CA VAL A 79 3.04 -1.40 -2.68
C VAL A 79 3.99 -1.54 -3.86
N GLU A 80 4.90 -2.51 -3.79
CA GLU A 80 5.80 -2.86 -4.89
C GLU A 80 5.47 -4.27 -5.38
N ILE A 81 5.34 -4.43 -6.69
CA ILE A 81 5.12 -5.73 -7.35
C ILE A 81 6.31 -6.07 -8.26
N GLY A 82 6.63 -7.36 -8.35
CA GLY A 82 7.57 -7.88 -9.34
C GLY A 82 6.83 -8.54 -10.50
N VAL A 83 7.23 -8.25 -11.73
CA VAL A 83 6.64 -8.84 -12.95
C VAL A 83 7.67 -9.61 -13.77
N THR A 84 7.21 -10.59 -14.56
CA THR A 84 8.02 -11.48 -15.42
C THR A 84 8.22 -10.94 -16.82
N GLU A 85 7.43 -9.94 -17.21
CA GLU A 85 7.50 -9.25 -18.49
C GLU A 85 7.50 -7.74 -18.24
N ARG A 86 8.08 -6.96 -19.16
CA ARG A 86 8.01 -5.50 -19.06
C ARG A 86 6.58 -5.04 -19.33
N CYS A 87 6.01 -4.30 -18.39
CA CYS A 87 4.69 -3.71 -18.51
C CYS A 87 4.80 -2.18 -18.65
N ASP A 88 3.87 -1.58 -19.39
CA ASP A 88 3.67 -0.13 -19.38
C ASP A 88 3.02 0.29 -18.04
N PRO A 89 3.65 1.18 -17.24
CA PRO A 89 3.10 1.57 -15.94
C PRO A 89 1.71 2.21 -16.03
N GLY A 90 1.44 2.97 -17.10
CA GLY A 90 0.13 3.60 -17.31
C GLY A 90 -0.98 2.58 -17.54
N ALA A 91 -0.70 1.54 -18.33
CA ALA A 91 -1.61 0.43 -18.57
C ALA A 91 -1.85 -0.39 -17.28
N VAL A 92 -0.80 -0.68 -16.50
CA VAL A 92 -0.95 -1.36 -15.20
C VAL A 92 -1.80 -0.53 -14.25
N ARG A 93 -1.58 0.79 -14.18
CA ARG A 93 -2.39 1.71 -13.36
C ARG A 93 -3.87 1.58 -13.72
N ALA A 94 -4.20 1.75 -15.00
CA ALA A 94 -5.59 1.73 -15.47
C ALA A 94 -6.27 0.38 -15.23
N ALA A 95 -5.59 -0.72 -15.57
CA ALA A 95 -6.16 -2.07 -15.42
C ALA A 95 -6.40 -2.43 -13.94
N LEU A 96 -5.51 -2.02 -13.03
CA LEU A 96 -5.69 -2.27 -11.60
C LEU A 96 -6.74 -1.38 -10.97
N ASP A 97 -6.82 -0.11 -11.38
CA ASP A 97 -7.85 0.83 -10.91
C ASP A 97 -9.25 0.33 -11.31
N GLU A 98 -9.41 -0.15 -12.55
CA GLU A 98 -10.67 -0.76 -13.02
C GLU A 98 -11.02 -2.07 -12.28
N ALA A 99 -10.00 -2.87 -11.96
CA ALA A 99 -10.20 -4.16 -11.32
C ALA A 99 -10.48 -4.08 -9.80
N LEU A 100 -10.09 -2.98 -9.15
CA LEU A 100 -10.30 -2.76 -7.72
C LEU A 100 -11.72 -2.26 -7.42
N PRO A 101 -12.24 -2.52 -6.21
CA PRO A 101 -13.53 -1.97 -5.81
C PRO A 101 -13.45 -0.46 -5.62
N PRO A 102 -14.55 0.28 -5.87
CA PRO A 102 -14.59 1.73 -5.64
C PRO A 102 -14.14 2.13 -4.22
N GLY A 103 -13.28 3.14 -4.13
CA GLY A 103 -12.67 3.60 -2.88
C GLY A 103 -11.30 2.98 -2.57
N LEU A 104 -10.81 2.07 -3.42
CA LEU A 104 -9.41 1.66 -3.51
C LEU A 104 -8.89 2.05 -4.89
N ASP A 105 -8.26 3.22 -4.98
CA ASP A 105 -7.92 3.83 -6.27
C ASP A 105 -6.41 3.75 -6.49
N ILE A 106 -5.96 3.27 -7.66
CA ILE A 106 -4.54 3.29 -8.05
C ILE A 106 -4.23 4.67 -8.64
N VAL A 107 -3.55 5.49 -7.86
CA VAL A 107 -3.26 6.87 -8.23
C VAL A 107 -2.09 6.93 -9.22
N GLU A 108 -1.08 6.09 -9.02
CA GLU A 108 0.15 6.14 -9.79
C GLU A 108 0.87 4.80 -9.80
N VAL A 109 1.52 4.49 -10.92
CA VAL A 109 2.42 3.35 -11.05
C VAL A 109 3.68 3.81 -11.75
N VAL A 110 4.85 3.46 -11.19
CA VAL A 110 6.16 3.81 -11.74
C VAL A 110 7.09 2.60 -11.73
N GLU A 111 8.04 2.55 -12.66
CA GLU A 111 9.14 1.58 -12.60
C GLU A 111 10.09 1.91 -11.44
N ALA A 112 10.42 0.89 -10.66
CA ALA A 112 11.36 1.02 -9.56
C ALA A 112 12.80 0.90 -10.08
N HIS A 113 13.57 1.98 -9.92
CA HIS A 113 14.99 2.02 -10.29
C HIS A 113 15.94 1.95 -9.09
N THR A 114 15.41 1.90 -7.86
CA THR A 114 16.19 1.89 -6.62
C THR A 114 15.84 0.68 -5.77
N PRO A 115 16.77 0.17 -4.94
CA PRO A 115 16.45 -0.82 -3.91
C PRO A 115 15.66 -0.20 -2.74
N ASP A 116 15.45 -1.01 -1.70
CA ASP A 116 15.00 -0.59 -0.35
C ASP A 116 13.69 0.18 -0.30
N PHE A 117 12.70 -0.30 -1.04
CA PHE A 117 11.36 0.28 -1.16
C PHE A 117 10.79 0.84 0.16
N VAL A 118 10.79 0.05 1.23
CA VAL A 118 10.21 0.45 2.53
C VAL A 118 10.99 1.58 3.20
N GLN A 119 12.33 1.58 3.07
CA GLN A 119 13.18 2.60 3.70
C GLN A 119 13.04 3.99 3.06
N ARG A 120 12.43 4.07 1.87
CA ARG A 120 12.13 5.35 1.23
C ARG A 120 10.97 6.10 1.86
N LEU A 121 10.19 5.45 2.72
CA LEU A 121 9.12 6.10 3.47
C LEU A 121 9.69 6.68 4.76
N GLU A 122 10.00 7.97 4.74
CA GLU A 122 10.64 8.67 5.86
C GLU A 122 9.63 9.34 6.80
N ALA A 123 8.46 9.72 6.28
CA ALA A 123 7.46 10.46 7.04
C ALA A 123 6.04 10.14 6.56
N SER A 124 5.06 10.48 7.41
CA SER A 124 3.65 10.48 7.07
C SER A 124 3.07 11.86 7.40
N ILE A 125 2.31 12.43 6.46
CA ILE A 125 1.58 13.67 6.67
C ILE A 125 0.16 13.30 7.09
N TRP A 126 -0.28 13.86 8.20
CA TRP A 126 -1.61 13.62 8.75
C TRP A 126 -2.47 14.86 8.60
N GLN A 127 -3.68 14.68 8.10
CA GLN A 127 -4.73 15.70 8.10
C GLN A 127 -5.79 15.29 9.11
N ILE A 128 -6.09 16.19 10.04
CA ILE A 128 -7.15 16.02 11.04
C ILE A 128 -8.18 17.11 10.76
N GLU A 129 -9.42 16.69 10.56
CA GLU A 129 -10.55 17.59 10.35
C GLU A 129 -11.37 17.65 11.63
N LEU A 130 -11.61 18.87 12.12
CA LEU A 130 -12.41 19.14 13.32
C LEU A 130 -13.61 20.04 12.93
N PRO A 131 -14.69 19.44 12.40
CA PRO A 131 -15.84 20.22 11.93
C PRO A 131 -16.45 21.06 13.05
N GLY A 132 -16.74 22.33 12.74
CA GLY A 132 -17.37 23.26 13.67
C GLY A 132 -16.41 24.09 14.53
N LEU A 133 -15.09 23.85 14.44
CA LEU A 133 -14.09 24.66 15.14
C LEU A 133 -13.34 25.59 14.17
N GLY A 134 -12.99 26.79 14.65
CA GLY A 134 -12.18 27.74 13.90
C GLY A 134 -10.68 27.43 14.01
N VAL A 135 -9.88 27.84 13.01
CA VAL A 135 -8.43 27.58 12.98
C VAL A 135 -7.73 28.08 14.24
N THR A 136 -8.00 29.31 14.68
CA THR A 136 -7.40 29.89 15.90
C THR A 136 -7.75 29.11 17.16
N GLU A 137 -8.98 28.60 17.26
CA GLU A 137 -9.39 27.78 18.40
C GLU A 137 -8.63 26.45 18.44
N VAL A 138 -8.46 25.82 17.27
CA VAL A 138 -7.67 24.59 17.12
C VAL A 138 -6.20 24.85 17.42
N GLU A 139 -5.62 25.96 16.96
CA GLU A 139 -4.22 26.33 17.24
C GLU A 139 -3.98 26.50 18.75
N VAL A 140 -4.85 27.22 19.45
CA VAL A 140 -4.76 27.40 20.90
C VAL A 140 -4.88 26.06 21.63
N ALA A 141 -5.84 25.21 21.23
CA ALA A 141 -6.01 23.89 21.83
C ALA A 141 -4.79 22.98 21.57
N ALA A 142 -4.25 22.98 20.36
CA ALA A 142 -3.07 22.21 19.97
C ALA A 142 -1.82 22.67 20.74
N GLN A 143 -1.59 23.98 20.86
CA GLN A 143 -0.49 24.52 21.67
C GLN A 143 -0.61 24.11 23.14
N LYS A 144 -1.81 24.19 23.72
CA LYS A 144 -2.05 23.75 25.10
C LYS A 144 -1.77 22.25 25.27
N LEU A 145 -2.19 21.42 24.32
CA LEU A 145 -1.94 19.98 24.32
C LEU A 145 -0.44 19.67 24.23
N MET A 146 0.26 20.26 23.25
CA MET A 146 1.69 20.02 23.00
C MET A 146 2.59 20.59 24.11
N GLY A 147 2.10 21.54 24.90
CA GLY A 147 2.80 22.10 26.06
C GLY A 147 2.70 21.26 27.33
N GLN A 148 1.87 20.20 27.36
CA GLN A 148 1.80 19.30 28.51
C GLN A 148 2.89 18.21 28.41
N GLY A 149 3.60 17.97 29.52
CA GLY A 149 4.59 16.88 29.60
C GLY A 149 3.95 15.49 29.58
N GLU A 150 2.66 15.39 29.93
CA GLU A 150 1.87 14.17 29.94
C GLU A 150 0.39 14.51 29.69
N VAL A 151 -0.31 13.65 28.94
CA VAL A 151 -1.74 13.76 28.68
C VAL A 151 -2.37 12.38 28.88
N THR A 152 -3.33 12.28 29.80
CA THR A 152 -4.09 11.05 30.01
C THR A 152 -5.17 10.92 28.92
N VAL A 153 -5.16 9.80 28.19
CA VAL A 153 -6.17 9.48 27.18
C VAL A 153 -6.88 8.17 27.53
N GLU A 154 -8.16 8.09 27.22
CA GLU A 154 -8.94 6.85 27.31
C GLU A 154 -9.08 6.24 25.91
N ARG A 155 -8.83 4.93 25.79
CA ARG A 155 -9.05 4.21 24.52
C ARG A 155 -10.56 4.03 24.32
N LEU A 156 -11.09 4.62 23.27
CA LEU A 156 -12.42 4.32 22.73
C LEU A 156 -12.42 2.99 21.97
#